data_AF-A0A3P9LF20-F1
#
_entry.id   AF-A0A3P9LF20-F1
#
_cell.length_a   1.000
_cell.length_b   1.000
_cell.length_c   1.000
_cell.angle_alpha   90.00
_cell.angle_beta   90.00
_cell.angle_gamma   90.00
#
_symmetry.space_group_name_H-M   'P 1'
#
loop_
_entity.id
_entity.type
_entity.pdbx_description
1 polymer ?
#
loop_
_entity_poly.entity_id
_entity_poly.type
_entity_poly.pdbx_seq_one_letter_code
_entity_poly.pdbx_strand_id
1 'polypeptide(L)'
;MLSCIALLVALSLPRAASFLGSSEEDDDGGVPAEWALLHVVQGHIGAGNYSYLRLNHDGRIILHMKSLKGDADLYVSDKTLHPNFDTYRLQSVTCGHDVVVVPRDFSRPVGIGIYGHPSYLESEFEMRVFYDQTAHLDPFDKAELFLSPTIVAKSIIDDVNQVLVYFYDFYG
;
A
#
# COMPACT_ATOMS: atom_id res chain seq x y z
N MET A 1 43.68 -66.34 16.45
CA MET A 1 43.16 -65.96 15.13
C MET A 1 41.64 -65.95 15.20
N LEU A 2 41.00 -64.88 14.71
CA LEU A 2 39.62 -64.74 14.19
C LEU A 2 38.49 -65.50 14.93
N SER A 3 37.32 -64.97 15.27
CA SER A 3 36.53 -63.87 14.74
C SER A 3 35.19 -63.99 15.49
N CYS A 4 34.68 -62.94 16.11
CA CYS A 4 33.25 -62.81 16.43
C CYS A 4 32.91 -61.33 16.43
N ILE A 5 32.65 -60.83 15.23
CA ILE A 5 32.09 -59.50 14.97
C ILE A 5 30.68 -59.50 15.56
N ALA A 6 30.48 -58.77 16.67
CA ALA A 6 29.14 -58.43 17.13
C ALA A 6 28.59 -57.32 16.21
N LEU A 7 27.60 -57.67 15.40
CA LEU A 7 26.89 -56.75 14.53
C LEU A 7 25.95 -55.89 15.38
N LEU A 8 26.37 -54.68 15.74
CA LEU A 8 25.49 -53.65 16.30
C LEU A 8 24.83 -52.90 15.14
N VAL A 9 23.60 -53.28 14.81
CA VAL A 9 22.75 -52.50 13.89
C VAL A 9 22.29 -51.26 14.65
N ALA A 10 22.96 -50.12 14.41
CA ALA A 10 22.48 -48.83 14.86
C ALA A 10 21.26 -48.43 14.00
N LEU A 11 20.05 -48.59 14.55
CA LEU A 11 18.84 -48.01 13.97
C LEU A 11 18.91 -46.48 14.13
N SER A 12 19.34 -45.78 13.08
CA SER A 12 19.15 -44.35 12.97
C SER A 12 17.68 -44.08 12.64
N LEU A 13 16.88 -43.71 13.64
CA LEU A 13 15.62 -43.02 13.35
C LEU A 13 15.98 -41.62 12.82
N PRO A 14 15.50 -41.22 11.64
CA PRO A 14 15.46 -39.80 11.34
C PRO A 14 14.52 -39.17 12.36
N ARG A 15 15.05 -38.22 13.13
CA ARG A 15 14.26 -37.37 14.00
C ARG A 15 13.36 -36.56 13.08
N ALA A 16 12.14 -37.04 12.85
CA ALA A 16 11.10 -36.28 12.19
C ALA A 16 10.72 -35.13 13.12
N ALA A 17 11.52 -34.06 13.10
CA ALA A 17 11.04 -32.74 13.45
C ALA A 17 10.22 -32.25 12.26
N SER A 18 9.05 -32.87 12.06
CA SER A 18 7.96 -32.26 11.31
C SER A 18 7.39 -31.17 12.21
N PHE A 19 8.17 -30.12 12.43
CA PHE A 19 7.63 -28.87 12.93
C PHE A 19 6.90 -28.25 11.75
N LEU A 20 5.70 -28.76 11.47
CA LEU A 20 4.69 -28.07 10.68
C LEU A 20 4.16 -26.91 11.52
N GLY A 21 5.05 -25.96 11.80
CA GLY A 21 4.69 -24.56 11.80
C GLY A 21 5.07 -24.07 10.42
N SER A 22 4.29 -24.42 9.40
CA SER A 22 4.07 -23.41 8.36
C SER A 22 3.39 -22.29 9.12
N SER A 23 4.15 -21.26 9.45
CA SER A 23 3.60 -19.95 9.69
C SER A 23 2.51 -19.79 8.64
N GLU A 24 1.27 -19.61 9.11
CA GLU A 24 0.40 -18.64 8.48
C GLU A 24 1.28 -17.39 8.37
N GLU A 25 2.03 -17.29 7.27
CA GLU A 25 2.57 -16.03 6.83
C GLU A 25 1.31 -15.19 6.72
N ASP A 26 1.10 -14.33 7.70
CA ASP A 26 0.11 -13.27 7.62
C ASP A 26 0.28 -12.67 6.22
N ASP A 27 -0.67 -12.99 5.31
CA ASP A 27 -0.78 -12.52 3.93
C ASP A 27 -1.11 -11.02 3.95
N ASP A 28 -0.23 -10.25 4.58
CA ASP A 28 -0.24 -8.80 4.60
C ASP A 28 0.71 -8.26 3.53
N GLY A 29 0.77 -8.95 2.38
CA GLY A 29 1.18 -8.47 1.06
C GLY A 29 2.16 -7.28 0.97
N GLY A 30 3.19 -7.21 1.80
CA GLY A 30 4.12 -6.07 1.83
C GLY A 30 3.49 -4.74 2.26
N VAL A 31 2.41 -4.74 3.05
CA VAL A 31 1.81 -3.51 3.59
C VAL A 31 2.77 -2.91 4.63
N PRO A 32 3.18 -1.64 4.47
CA PRO A 32 4.07 -0.98 5.43
C PRO A 32 3.42 -0.81 6.81
N ALA A 33 4.20 -0.98 7.89
CA ALA A 33 3.71 -0.90 9.27
C ALA A 33 3.15 0.48 9.66
N GLU A 34 3.55 1.53 8.93
CA GLU A 34 3.06 2.90 9.08
C GLU A 34 1.64 3.14 8.53
N TRP A 35 1.08 2.17 7.80
CA TRP A 35 -0.26 2.28 7.26
C TRP A 35 -1.29 1.74 8.25
N ALA A 36 -2.16 2.61 8.74
CA ALA A 36 -3.24 2.21 9.62
C ALA A 36 -4.46 1.78 8.82
N LEU A 37 -4.88 0.51 8.96
CA LEU A 37 -6.09 0.01 8.32
C LEU A 37 -7.32 0.73 8.88
N LEU A 38 -8.06 1.41 8.01
CA LEU A 38 -9.31 2.09 8.35
C LEU A 38 -10.51 1.19 8.07
N HIS A 39 -10.58 0.63 6.86
CA HIS A 39 -11.74 -0.13 6.40
C HIS A 39 -11.32 -1.29 5.51
N VAL A 40 -12.13 -2.35 5.53
CA VAL A 40 -12.11 -3.41 4.53
C VAL A 40 -13.47 -3.43 3.86
N VAL A 41 -13.47 -3.38 2.53
CA VAL A 41 -14.68 -3.39 1.70
C VAL A 41 -14.58 -4.58 0.76
N GLN A 42 -15.62 -5.39 0.69
CA GLN A 42 -15.70 -6.51 -0.23
C GLN A 42 -16.92 -6.34 -1.13
N GLY A 43 -16.86 -6.88 -2.35
CA GLY A 43 -17.96 -6.76 -3.29
C GLY A 43 -17.80 -7.61 -4.54
N HIS A 44 -18.86 -7.59 -5.36
CA HIS A 44 -18.97 -8.30 -6.63
C HIS A 44 -19.43 -7.30 -7.70
N ILE A 45 -18.85 -7.35 -8.90
CA ILE A 45 -19.23 -6.50 -10.03
C ILE A 45 -19.35 -7.36 -11.29
N GLY A 46 -20.44 -7.18 -12.03
CA GLY A 46 -20.64 -7.84 -13.32
C GLY A 46 -19.79 -7.22 -14.44
N ALA A 47 -19.54 -8.01 -15.49
CA ALA A 47 -18.80 -7.60 -16.69
C ALA A 47 -19.26 -6.24 -17.23
N GLY A 48 -18.33 -5.31 -17.39
CA GLY A 48 -18.59 -3.99 -17.97
C GLY A 48 -19.38 -3.03 -17.08
N ASN A 49 -19.60 -3.37 -15.82
CA ASN A 49 -20.35 -2.53 -14.88
C ASN A 49 -19.44 -1.89 -13.82
N TYR A 50 -19.99 -0.94 -13.07
CA TYR A 50 -19.30 -0.21 -12.01
C TYR A 50 -19.99 -0.36 -10.65
N SER A 51 -19.18 -0.46 -9.60
CA SER A 51 -19.56 -0.11 -8.24
C SER A 51 -18.89 1.19 -7.82
N TYR A 52 -19.61 2.07 -7.11
CA TYR A 52 -19.11 3.38 -6.71
C TYR A 52 -19.06 3.54 -5.19
N LEU A 53 -17.93 4.01 -4.69
CA LEU A 53 -17.69 4.31 -3.28
C LEU A 53 -17.28 5.77 -3.10
N ARG A 54 -17.46 6.30 -1.88
CA ARG A 54 -17.09 7.66 -1.53
C ARG A 54 -16.10 7.67 -0.39
N LEU A 55 -14.97 8.34 -0.59
CA LEU A 55 -13.95 8.54 0.43
C LEU A 55 -14.05 9.95 1.00
N ASN A 56 -14.48 10.03 2.27
CA ASN A 56 -14.60 11.29 3.01
C ASN A 56 -13.39 11.57 3.92
N HIS A 57 -12.56 10.55 4.22
CA HIS A 57 -11.42 10.72 5.11
C HIS A 57 -10.41 11.72 4.54
N ASP A 58 -10.04 12.70 5.36
CA ASP A 58 -8.95 13.63 5.07
C ASP A 58 -7.58 12.93 5.17
N GLY A 59 -6.55 13.59 4.64
CA GLY A 59 -5.19 13.07 4.64
C GLY A 59 -4.86 12.21 3.43
N ARG A 60 -3.68 11.58 3.48
CA ARG A 60 -3.21 10.66 2.43
C ARG A 60 -3.76 9.26 2.72
N ILE A 61 -4.55 8.74 1.78
CA ILE A 61 -5.25 7.46 1.90
C ILE A 61 -4.70 6.49 0.87
N ILE A 62 -4.47 5.24 1.25
CA ILE A 62 -4.09 4.18 0.32
C ILE A 62 -5.29 3.27 0.11
N LEU A 63 -5.65 3.08 -1.15
CA LEU A 63 -6.59 2.05 -1.57
C LEU A 63 -5.76 0.86 -2.06
N HIS A 64 -5.88 -0.27 -1.38
CA HIS A 64 -5.19 -1.51 -1.71
C HIS A 64 -6.25 -2.57 -2.03
N MET A 65 -6.48 -2.80 -3.31
CA MET A 65 -7.50 -3.72 -3.81
C MET A 65 -6.87 -5.00 -4.36
N LYS A 66 -7.50 -6.13 -4.05
CA LYS A 66 -7.17 -7.45 -4.57
C LYS A 66 -8.40 -8.02 -5.26
N SER A 67 -8.27 -8.38 -6.53
CA SER A 67 -9.24 -9.20 -7.21
C SER A 67 -9.17 -10.63 -6.65
N LEU A 68 -10.25 -11.09 -6.03
CA LEU A 68 -10.39 -12.45 -5.49
C LEU A 68 -10.79 -13.44 -6.59
N LYS A 69 -11.56 -12.96 -7.58
CA LYS A 69 -11.99 -13.68 -8.77
C LYS A 69 -12.23 -12.68 -9.88
N GLY A 70 -11.99 -13.09 -11.12
CA GLY A 70 -12.11 -12.21 -12.27
C GLY A 70 -11.02 -11.13 -12.26
N ASP A 71 -11.37 -9.96 -12.75
CA ASP A 71 -10.48 -8.80 -12.83
C ASP A 71 -11.30 -7.53 -12.55
N ALA A 72 -11.04 -6.91 -11.41
CA ALA A 72 -11.67 -5.67 -10.98
C ALA A 72 -10.63 -4.55 -11.05
N ASP A 73 -10.98 -3.47 -11.73
CA ASP A 73 -10.11 -2.32 -11.99
C ASP A 73 -10.51 -1.11 -11.14
N LEU A 74 -9.55 -0.31 -10.69
CA LEU A 74 -9.77 0.82 -9.78
C LEU A 74 -9.57 2.18 -10.47
N TYR A 75 -10.56 3.06 -10.33
CA TYR A 75 -10.56 4.45 -10.83
C TYR A 75 -10.91 5.43 -9.72
N VAL A 76 -10.22 6.57 -9.64
CA VAL A 76 -10.38 7.54 -8.56
C VAL A 76 -10.40 8.97 -9.09
N SER A 77 -11.28 9.82 -8.54
CA SER A 77 -11.37 11.24 -8.91
C SER A 77 -11.85 12.12 -7.75
N ASP A 78 -11.29 13.32 -7.63
CA ASP A 78 -11.82 14.40 -6.78
C ASP A 78 -12.74 15.38 -7.52
N LYS A 79 -12.99 15.15 -8.82
CA LYS A 79 -13.84 16.01 -9.66
C LYS A 79 -15.23 15.42 -9.91
N THR A 80 -15.38 14.11 -9.72
CA THR A 80 -16.64 13.40 -9.89
C THR A 80 -16.74 12.26 -8.89
N LEU A 81 -17.95 11.95 -8.46
CA LEU A 81 -18.26 10.80 -7.61
C LEU A 81 -18.47 9.50 -8.40
N HIS A 82 -18.47 9.59 -9.73
CA HIS A 82 -18.65 8.45 -10.64
C HIS A 82 -17.51 8.40 -11.66
N PRO A 83 -16.24 8.21 -11.25
CA PRO A 83 -15.14 8.07 -12.18
C PRO A 83 -15.28 6.78 -13.00
N ASN A 84 -14.89 6.83 -14.27
CA ASN A 84 -14.91 5.69 -15.18
C ASN A 84 -13.61 5.63 -15.99
N PHE A 85 -13.51 4.72 -16.95
CA PHE A 85 -12.31 4.52 -17.76
C PHE A 85 -11.91 5.73 -18.63
N ASP A 86 -12.84 6.65 -18.90
CA ASP A 86 -12.56 7.90 -19.63
C ASP A 86 -12.37 9.11 -18.71
N THR A 87 -12.87 9.06 -17.48
CA THR A 87 -12.96 10.20 -16.58
C THR A 87 -12.47 9.86 -15.17
N TYR A 88 -11.17 9.97 -14.97
CA TYR A 88 -10.49 9.71 -13.69
C TYR A 88 -9.31 10.66 -13.51
N ARG A 89 -8.75 10.70 -12.30
CA ARG A 89 -7.46 11.37 -12.02
C ARG A 89 -6.36 10.40 -11.64
N LEU A 90 -6.70 9.30 -10.98
CA LEU A 90 -5.80 8.21 -10.64
C LEU A 90 -6.47 6.89 -10.99
N GLN A 91 -5.68 5.88 -11.35
CA GLN A 91 -6.18 4.53 -11.63
C GLN A 91 -5.12 3.48 -11.31
N SER A 92 -5.58 2.25 -11.13
CA SER A 92 -4.77 1.02 -11.20
C SER A 92 -5.64 -0.06 -11.83
N VAL A 93 -5.12 -0.70 -12.87
CA VAL A 93 -5.87 -1.61 -13.77
C VAL A 93 -5.07 -2.87 -14.04
N THR A 94 -4.70 -3.57 -12.97
CA THR A 94 -3.80 -4.73 -13.02
C THR A 94 -4.56 -6.00 -12.66
N CYS A 95 -4.17 -7.13 -13.23
CA CYS A 95 -4.81 -8.43 -12.94
C CYS A 95 -4.40 -9.04 -11.57
N GLY A 96 -4.10 -8.19 -10.58
CA GLY A 96 -3.47 -8.58 -9.31
C GLY A 96 -3.82 -7.67 -8.13
N HIS A 97 -2.82 -6.97 -7.60
CA HIS A 97 -3.03 -5.96 -6.54
C HIS A 97 -3.04 -4.58 -7.16
N ASP A 98 -4.17 -3.90 -7.00
CA ASP A 98 -4.36 -2.53 -7.44
C ASP A 98 -4.18 -1.58 -6.28
N VAL A 99 -3.14 -0.76 -6.36
CA VAL A 99 -2.77 0.18 -5.30
C VAL A 99 -2.84 1.60 -5.82
N VAL A 100 -3.67 2.42 -5.19
CA VAL A 100 -3.79 3.85 -5.49
C VAL A 100 -3.58 4.65 -4.22
N VAL A 101 -2.60 5.55 -4.25
CA VAL A 101 -2.38 6.53 -3.18
C VAL A 101 -3.16 7.79 -3.50
N VAL A 102 -4.20 8.08 -2.72
CA VAL A 102 -5.03 9.28 -2.82
C VAL A 102 -4.37 10.42 -2.03
N PRO A 103 -3.91 11.49 -2.70
CA PRO A 103 -3.26 12.61 -2.04
C PRO A 103 -4.16 13.35 -1.04
N ARG A 104 -3.52 14.08 -0.12
CA ARG A 104 -4.20 14.90 0.89
C ARG A 104 -4.93 16.11 0.30
N ASP A 105 -4.43 16.66 -0.80
CA ASP A 105 -4.95 17.85 -1.49
C ASP A 105 -6.16 17.53 -2.39
N PHE A 106 -6.55 16.27 -2.55
CA PHE A 106 -7.76 15.91 -3.26
C PHE A 106 -8.99 16.46 -2.55
N SER A 107 -9.84 17.17 -3.30
CA SER A 107 -11.12 17.67 -2.77
C SER A 107 -12.00 16.50 -2.34
N ARG A 108 -12.40 16.48 -1.06
CA ARG A 108 -13.29 15.46 -0.52
C ARG A 108 -14.76 15.88 -0.70
N PRO A 109 -15.71 14.94 -0.91
CA PRO A 109 -15.51 13.49 -1.08
C PRO A 109 -14.81 13.13 -2.38
N VAL A 110 -13.90 12.16 -2.31
CA VAL A 110 -13.31 11.54 -3.50
C VAL A 110 -14.19 10.39 -3.97
N GLY A 111 -14.49 10.39 -5.27
CA GLY A 111 -15.18 9.29 -5.95
C GLY A 111 -14.21 8.15 -6.25
N ILE A 112 -14.67 6.93 -5.98
CA ILE A 112 -13.97 5.69 -6.31
C ILE A 112 -14.92 4.86 -7.17
N GLY A 113 -14.45 4.46 -8.35
CA GLY A 113 -15.15 3.57 -9.27
C GLY A 113 -14.38 2.26 -9.38
N ILE A 114 -15.08 1.15 -9.16
CA ILE A 114 -14.54 -0.20 -9.30
C ILE A 114 -15.24 -0.83 -10.50
N TYR A 115 -14.48 -1.20 -11.51
CA TYR A 115 -14.97 -1.68 -12.79
C TYR A 115 -14.74 -3.18 -12.93
N GLY A 116 -15.75 -3.92 -13.38
CA GLY A 116 -15.58 -5.34 -13.72
C GLY A 116 -15.09 -5.50 -15.16
N HIS A 117 -13.88 -6.01 -15.37
CA HIS A 117 -13.33 -6.18 -16.71
C HIS A 117 -14.22 -7.11 -17.58
N PRO A 118 -14.57 -6.75 -18.83
CA PRO A 118 -15.52 -7.51 -19.65
C PRO A 118 -15.14 -8.96 -19.98
N SER A 119 -13.87 -9.33 -19.84
CA SER A 119 -13.40 -10.70 -20.05
C SER A 119 -13.88 -11.69 -19.00
N TYR A 120 -14.40 -11.20 -17.87
CA TYR A 120 -14.93 -12.00 -16.78
C TYR A 120 -16.40 -11.65 -16.59
N LEU A 121 -17.27 -12.66 -16.54
CA LEU A 121 -18.71 -12.46 -16.35
C LEU A 121 -19.03 -11.70 -15.04
N GLU A 122 -18.21 -11.96 -14.03
CA GLU A 122 -18.28 -11.36 -12.71
C GLU A 122 -16.87 -11.34 -12.10
N SER A 123 -16.56 -10.24 -11.43
CA SER A 123 -15.35 -10.05 -10.63
C SER A 123 -15.71 -9.88 -9.16
N GLU A 124 -14.93 -10.48 -8.28
CA GLU A 124 -15.04 -10.37 -6.82
C GLU A 124 -13.77 -9.70 -6.30
N PHE A 125 -13.91 -8.78 -5.36
CA PHE A 125 -12.76 -8.00 -4.86
C PHE A 125 -12.81 -7.80 -3.34
N GLU A 126 -11.64 -7.61 -2.75
CA GLU A 126 -11.43 -7.04 -1.43
C GLU A 126 -10.59 -5.78 -1.56
N MET A 127 -11.06 -4.66 -1.02
CA MET A 127 -10.33 -3.41 -0.92
C MET A 127 -10.08 -3.06 0.54
N ARG A 128 -8.80 -3.01 0.92
CA ARG A 128 -8.35 -2.48 2.20
C ARG A 128 -8.02 -1.00 2.02
N VAL A 129 -8.56 -0.17 2.90
CA VAL A 129 -8.39 1.30 2.90
C VAL A 129 -7.50 1.64 4.08
N PHE A 130 -6.33 2.21 3.80
CA PHE A 130 -5.35 2.57 4.81
C PHE A 130 -5.15 4.08 4.91
N TYR A 131 -4.76 4.52 6.10
CA TYR A 131 -4.27 5.86 6.37
C TYR A 131 -2.75 5.87 6.43
N ASP A 132 -2.10 6.73 5.63
CA ASP A 132 -0.64 6.91 5.71
C ASP A 132 -0.28 7.82 6.89
N GLN A 133 0.23 7.25 7.97
CA GLN A 133 0.62 8.04 9.15
C GLN A 133 1.87 8.88 8.91
N THR A 134 2.69 8.54 7.91
CA THR A 134 3.92 9.30 7.58
C THR A 134 3.63 10.58 6.81
N ALA A 135 2.45 10.71 6.23
CA ALA A 135 2.06 11.90 5.46
C ALA A 135 1.92 13.18 6.30
N HIS A 136 1.93 13.06 7.63
CA HIS A 136 2.02 14.19 8.56
C HIS A 136 3.45 14.61 8.88
N LEU A 137 4.42 13.76 8.60
CA LEU A 137 5.82 14.09 8.80
C LEU A 137 6.23 14.99 7.63
N ASP A 138 6.26 16.30 7.86
CA ASP A 138 7.07 17.15 7.01
C ASP A 138 8.49 16.55 7.05
N PRO A 139 9.12 16.23 5.89
CA PRO A 139 10.52 15.81 5.86
C PRO A 139 11.45 16.76 6.65
N PHE A 140 11.02 18.00 6.86
CA PHE A 140 11.73 19.04 7.60
C PHE A 140 11.37 19.15 9.10
N ASP A 141 10.32 18.48 9.60
CA ASP A 141 10.05 18.41 11.05
C ASP A 141 11.16 17.67 11.83
N LYS A 142 12.03 16.93 11.11
CA LYS A 142 13.23 16.27 11.66
C LYS A 142 14.56 16.90 11.24
N ALA A 143 14.56 17.98 10.46
CA ALA A 143 15.77 18.53 9.87
C ALA A 143 15.96 20.03 10.13
N GLU A 144 15.73 20.49 11.37
CA GLU A 144 16.52 21.63 11.87
C GLU A 144 17.95 21.14 12.16
N LEU A 145 18.76 21.05 11.11
CA LEU A 145 20.20 20.88 11.24
C LEU A 145 20.80 22.23 11.64
N PHE A 146 20.97 22.44 12.94
CA PHE A 146 21.77 23.54 13.49
C PHE A 146 23.24 23.38 13.06
N LEU A 147 23.59 23.97 11.92
CA LEU A 147 24.98 24.09 11.49
C LEU A 147 25.59 25.32 12.16
N SER A 148 25.97 25.13 13.44
CA SER A 148 26.49 26.16 14.37
C SER A 148 25.45 27.19 14.85
N PRO A 149 25.66 27.84 16.01
CA PRO A 149 24.71 28.80 16.59
C PRO A 149 24.51 30.10 15.76
N THR A 150 25.03 30.20 14.54
CA THR A 150 25.03 31.43 13.73
C THR A 150 24.32 31.29 12.38
N ILE A 151 24.19 30.06 11.84
CA ILE A 151 23.64 29.82 10.50
C ILE A 151 22.42 28.91 10.59
N VAL A 152 21.29 29.41 10.10
CA VAL A 152 20.07 28.62 9.90
C VAL A 152 19.92 28.35 8.41
N ALA A 153 19.82 27.07 8.04
CA ALA A 153 19.49 26.66 6.68
C ALA A 153 17.99 26.36 6.59
N LYS A 154 17.29 26.97 5.63
CA LYS A 154 15.91 26.64 5.29
C LYS A 154 15.85 26.13 3.87
N SER A 155 15.34 24.93 3.67
CA SER A 155 15.06 24.39 2.34
C SER A 155 13.60 24.62 1.96
N ILE A 156 13.38 24.97 0.69
CA ILE A 156 12.06 25.10 0.07
C ILE A 156 12.09 24.25 -1.22
N ILE A 157 11.06 23.44 -1.44
CA ILE A 157 10.86 22.74 -2.71
C ILE A 157 10.05 23.65 -3.62
N ASP A 158 10.53 23.91 -4.82
CA ASP A 158 9.80 24.70 -5.82
C ASP A 158 8.79 23.86 -6.62
N ASP A 159 7.97 24.51 -7.44
CA ASP A 159 6.93 23.87 -8.25
C ASP A 159 7.47 22.84 -9.27
N VAL A 160 8.80 22.72 -9.41
CA VAL A 160 9.49 21.75 -10.27
C VAL A 160 10.28 20.70 -9.50
N ASN A 161 10.00 20.55 -8.20
CA ASN A 161 10.62 19.55 -7.33
C ASN A 161 12.15 19.73 -7.14
N GLN A 162 12.69 20.93 -7.36
CA GLN A 162 14.06 21.29 -7.01
C GLN A 162 14.14 21.79 -5.57
N VAL A 163 15.21 21.42 -4.87
CA VAL A 163 15.48 21.85 -3.50
C VAL A 163 16.30 23.13 -3.53
N LEU A 164 15.69 24.26 -3.18
CA LEU A 164 16.36 25.53 -2.94
C LEU A 164 16.75 25.62 -1.46
N VAL A 165 18.04 25.70 -1.17
CA VAL A 165 18.57 25.89 0.19
C VAL A 165 18.93 27.36 0.39
N TYR A 166 18.25 28.02 1.33
CA TYR A 166 18.54 29.39 1.74
C TYR A 166 19.33 29.37 3.05
N PHE A 167 20.41 30.14 3.10
CA PHE A 167 21.21 30.36 4.31
C PHE A 167 20.89 31.75 4.86
N TYR A 168 20.60 31.83 6.17
CA TYR A 168 20.40 33.09 6.87
C TYR A 168 21.46 33.23 7.95
N ASP A 169 22.17 34.36 7.94
CA ASP A 169 23.05 34.78 9.02
C ASP A 169 22.23 35.52 10.09
N PHE A 170 22.35 35.11 11.35
CA PHE A 170 21.82 35.89 12.46
C PHE A 170 22.79 37.04 12.77
N TYR A 171 22.57 38.23 12.20
CA TYR A 171 23.26 39.44 12.67
C TYR A 171 22.56 39.94 13.93
N GLY A 172 23.09 39.52 15.09
CA GLY A 172 22.80 40.10 16.40
C GLY A 172 24.00 40.86 16.92
#